data_AF-A0A1G7HD58-F1
#
_entry.id   AF-A0A1G7HD58-F1
#
_cell.length_a   1.000
_cell.length_b   1.000
_cell.length_c   1.000
_cell.angle_alpha   90.00
_cell.angle_beta   90.00
_cell.angle_gamma   90.00
#
_symmetry.space_group_name_H-M   'P 1'
#
loop_
_entity.id
_entity.type
_entity.pdbx_description
1 polymer ?
#
loop_
_entity_poly.entity_id
_entity_poly.type
_entity_poly.pdbx_seq_one_letter_code
_entity_poly.pdbx_strand_id
1 'polypeptide(L)'
;MRNICWYLFICACIVTGCNKMLDEDVVSSVTDDFYNNAAGFQTAVAGSYTGLRSFYSTERGMTTSVFGTDTYTNGSDGDFKFANQYTSQLDPRYAHLREIWNAFYQAINTCNVAIGRADQIPDLDSAAKRSGVAQARFCRANYYFLLVQMFGAVPLRLTENKEILTEAHRDPVPDIYNAILADLQYAAQTLPVTQAEWGRATKPAAEHLMARVYLTRATSVAKGATDYDSAATYATRVISQYGMQLLSDVGQVWAQGKENNAETVFAVQFTTDALYNATDNNACRFFLMQYDVLGGMKRDLANGTPWKRFRPTKFLLDTLFADRVHDTRYEKFFTTVWFANAGSTKLKIGDTSVYMPGYNVTDEQIASKNYQLVPPRNYTERLYPSLNKFADALRPDNQASGVRPFIAYRLAEDYLIAAEALMYKGDKAGAVGYLNTLRMRAARVGATEAETSAHRDAMKITEAQLNIDFILDERGRELVGEQQQWFDLVRTNKLLERVRLHNPQGGPNIEQKHMLRPIPQDQIDRTSNEFPQNPDY
;
A
#
# COMPACT_ATOMS: atom_id res chain seq x y z
N MET A 1 -14.43 69.13 -84.17
CA MET A 1 -14.85 69.95 -83.00
C MET A 1 -14.62 69.13 -81.73
N ARG A 2 -13.96 69.76 -80.75
CA ARG A 2 -13.89 69.41 -79.31
C ARG A 2 -13.03 68.22 -78.83
N ASN A 3 -11.85 68.63 -78.34
CA ASN A 3 -11.08 68.13 -77.21
C ASN A 3 -11.93 67.86 -75.93
N ILE A 4 -11.29 67.18 -74.95
CA ILE A 4 -11.40 67.30 -73.47
C ILE A 4 -11.82 65.95 -72.82
N CYS A 5 -10.94 65.15 -72.20
CA CYS A 5 -10.13 65.34 -70.97
C CYS A 5 -10.99 65.32 -69.69
N TRP A 6 -10.91 64.25 -68.88
CA TRP A 6 -10.61 64.23 -67.42
C TRP A 6 -11.23 63.04 -66.63
N TYR A 7 -10.31 62.26 -66.04
CA TYR A 7 -10.26 61.63 -64.70
C TYR A 7 -11.51 61.02 -64.04
N LEU A 8 -11.41 59.73 -63.70
CA LEU A 8 -12.02 59.19 -62.49
C LEU A 8 -11.06 58.21 -61.80
N PHE A 9 -10.78 58.57 -60.55
CA PHE A 9 -9.94 57.95 -59.54
C PHE A 9 -10.52 56.58 -59.15
N ILE A 10 -9.76 55.49 -59.27
CA ILE A 10 -10.08 54.22 -58.59
C ILE A 10 -8.84 53.74 -57.84
N CYS A 11 -8.97 53.79 -56.51
CA CYS A 11 -8.03 53.33 -55.52
C CYS A 11 -7.61 51.86 -55.74
N ALA A 12 -6.30 51.64 -55.88
CA ALA A 12 -5.69 50.35 -55.64
C ALA A 12 -5.55 50.13 -54.13
N CYS A 13 -6.41 49.29 -53.55
CA CYS A 13 -6.21 48.77 -52.20
C CYS A 13 -5.23 47.59 -52.25
N ILE A 14 -3.99 47.86 -51.85
CA ILE A 14 -2.96 46.87 -51.55
C ILE A 14 -3.40 46.15 -50.26
N VAL A 15 -3.73 44.87 -50.34
CA VAL A 15 -3.94 44.02 -49.18
C VAL A 15 -2.57 43.64 -48.63
N THR A 16 -2.13 44.32 -47.58
CA THR A 16 -1.03 43.85 -46.73
C THR A 16 -1.54 42.69 -45.89
N GLY A 17 -1.10 41.47 -46.21
CA GLY A 17 -1.33 40.29 -45.39
C GLY A 17 -0.59 40.40 -44.06
N CYS A 18 -1.35 40.52 -42.96
CA CYS A 18 -0.82 40.39 -41.60
C CYS A 18 -0.52 38.91 -41.30
N ASN A 19 0.77 38.55 -41.27
CA ASN A 19 1.29 37.29 -40.73
C ASN A 19 1.24 37.24 -39.19
N LYS A 20 0.08 37.42 -38.58
CA LYS A 20 -0.11 37.26 -37.11
C LYS A 20 -1.46 36.62 -36.76
N MET A 21 -1.88 35.65 -37.55
CA MET A 21 -3.15 34.95 -37.35
C MET A 21 -2.91 33.45 -37.29
N LEU A 22 -2.02 33.01 -36.38
CA LEU A 22 -1.84 31.62 -35.90
C LEU A 22 -0.74 31.60 -34.81
N ASP A 23 -0.87 32.46 -33.79
CA ASP A 23 -0.35 32.12 -32.45
C ASP A 23 -1.59 31.79 -31.63
N GLU A 24 -2.05 30.54 -31.73
CA GLU A 24 -3.03 30.03 -30.76
C GLU A 24 -2.28 29.82 -29.45
N ASP A 25 -2.49 30.72 -28.49
CA ASP A 25 -2.15 30.45 -27.09
C ASP A 25 -2.98 29.23 -26.66
N VAL A 26 -2.33 28.08 -26.56
CA VAL A 26 -2.97 26.87 -26.06
C VAL A 26 -3.13 27.00 -24.55
N VAL A 27 -4.19 27.67 -24.11
CA VAL A 27 -4.50 27.92 -22.69
C VAL A 27 -4.89 26.63 -21.93
N SER A 28 -5.06 25.50 -22.62
CA SER A 28 -5.59 24.25 -22.03
C SER A 28 -4.77 22.98 -22.30
N SER A 29 -3.54 23.07 -22.80
CA SER A 29 -2.64 21.92 -22.83
C SER A 29 -1.25 22.30 -22.32
N VAL A 30 -0.74 21.51 -21.39
CA VAL A 30 0.68 21.50 -21.04
C VAL A 30 1.45 21.15 -22.31
N THR A 31 2.12 22.12 -22.93
CA THR A 31 3.00 21.85 -24.08
C THR A 31 4.21 21.05 -23.62
N ASP A 32 4.89 20.37 -24.55
CA ASP A 32 6.10 19.61 -24.24
C ASP A 32 7.17 20.45 -23.51
N ASP A 33 7.15 21.76 -23.75
CA ASP A 33 8.05 22.74 -23.13
C ASP A 33 7.82 22.97 -21.64
N PHE A 34 6.67 22.58 -21.10
CA PHE A 34 6.34 22.83 -19.70
C PHE A 34 7.37 22.23 -18.73
N TYR A 35 7.92 21.06 -19.06
CA TYR A 35 8.91 20.37 -18.22
C TYR A 35 10.36 20.85 -18.43
N ASN A 36 10.58 21.80 -19.33
CA ASN A 36 11.92 22.23 -19.74
C ASN A 36 12.47 23.40 -18.88
N ASN A 37 11.80 23.76 -17.79
CA ASN A 37 12.23 24.76 -16.82
C ASN A 37 12.17 24.22 -15.37
N ALA A 38 12.73 24.97 -14.40
CA ALA A 38 12.82 24.53 -13.01
C ALA A 38 11.45 24.26 -12.35
N ALA A 39 10.43 25.05 -12.64
CA ALA A 39 9.08 24.84 -12.09
C ALA A 39 8.41 23.59 -12.69
N GLY A 40 8.59 23.39 -13.99
CA GLY A 40 8.20 22.17 -14.69
C GLY A 40 8.82 20.92 -14.09
N PHE A 41 10.14 20.95 -13.86
CA PHE A 41 10.85 19.85 -13.20
C PHE A 41 10.29 19.52 -11.82
N GLN A 42 10.07 20.52 -10.97
CA GLN A 42 9.47 20.28 -9.64
C GLN A 42 8.05 19.70 -9.75
N THR A 43 7.28 20.11 -10.76
CA THR A 43 5.97 19.54 -11.06
C THR A 43 6.08 18.08 -11.49
N ALA A 44 7.04 17.71 -12.34
CA ALA A 44 7.28 16.31 -12.73
C ALA A 44 7.75 15.45 -11.54
N VAL A 45 8.60 16.00 -10.66
CA VAL A 45 9.04 15.34 -9.43
C VAL A 45 7.86 15.09 -8.49
N ALA A 46 7.00 16.08 -8.26
CA ALA A 46 5.77 15.90 -7.47
C ALA A 46 4.82 14.89 -8.14
N GLY A 47 4.63 15.00 -9.46
CA GLY A 47 3.82 14.09 -10.28
C GLY A 47 4.26 12.63 -10.18
N SER A 48 5.57 12.39 -10.00
CA SER A 48 6.12 11.03 -9.83
C SER A 48 5.56 10.28 -8.62
N TYR A 49 5.04 10.96 -7.59
CA TYR A 49 4.43 10.32 -6.40
C TYR A 49 2.96 9.94 -6.60
N THR A 50 2.28 10.50 -7.60
CA THR A 50 0.82 10.38 -7.73
C THR A 50 0.36 8.94 -7.92
N GLY A 51 1.12 8.13 -8.65
CA GLY A 51 0.85 6.70 -8.86
C GLY A 51 0.77 5.88 -7.57
N LEU A 52 1.41 6.32 -6.47
CA LEU A 52 1.32 5.65 -5.17
C LEU A 52 -0.13 5.65 -4.64
N ARG A 53 -0.88 6.73 -4.87
CA ARG A 53 -2.31 6.83 -4.50
C ARG A 53 -3.20 5.93 -5.37
N SER A 54 -2.66 5.32 -6.42
CA SER A 54 -3.33 4.29 -7.21
C SER A 54 -3.16 2.88 -6.63
N PHE A 55 -2.52 2.73 -5.47
CA PHE A 55 -2.38 1.43 -4.83
C PHE A 55 -2.60 1.51 -3.32
N TYR A 56 -1.90 2.42 -2.66
CA TYR A 56 -1.95 2.51 -1.20
C TYR A 56 -3.28 3.07 -0.70
N SER A 57 -3.90 2.41 0.28
CA SER A 57 -5.21 2.74 0.88
C SER A 57 -6.46 2.54 0.01
N THR A 58 -6.29 1.97 -1.18
CA THR A 58 -7.36 1.85 -2.20
C THR A 58 -7.97 0.45 -2.19
N GLU A 59 -9.19 0.30 -2.72
CA GLU A 59 -9.81 -1.04 -2.83
C GLU A 59 -9.02 -1.94 -3.80
N ARG A 60 -8.55 -1.38 -4.93
CA ARG A 60 -7.67 -2.07 -5.89
C ARG A 60 -6.40 -2.61 -5.25
N GLY A 61 -5.72 -1.82 -4.42
CA GLY A 61 -4.52 -2.28 -3.74
C GLY A 61 -4.82 -3.29 -2.64
N MET A 62 -5.90 -3.12 -1.87
CA MET A 62 -6.25 -4.03 -0.78
C MET A 62 -6.75 -5.39 -1.29
N THR A 63 -7.54 -5.40 -2.36
CA THR A 63 -8.04 -6.64 -2.99
C THR A 63 -6.92 -7.48 -3.61
N THR A 64 -5.81 -6.85 -4.01
CA THR A 64 -4.67 -7.54 -4.62
C THR A 64 -3.60 -7.97 -3.62
N SER A 65 -3.58 -7.40 -2.40
CA SER A 65 -2.52 -7.60 -1.40
C SER A 65 -2.96 -8.15 -0.04
N VAL A 66 -4.22 -8.00 0.35
CA VAL A 66 -4.77 -8.41 1.66
C VAL A 66 -5.87 -9.47 1.49
N PHE A 67 -6.76 -9.26 0.54
CA PHE A 67 -7.95 -10.08 0.32
C PHE A 67 -7.61 -11.46 -0.28
N GLY A 68 -8.33 -12.51 0.12
CA GLY A 68 -8.06 -13.86 -0.40
C GLY A 68 -6.81 -14.50 0.19
N THR A 69 -6.37 -14.07 1.37
CA THR A 69 -5.21 -14.64 2.06
C THR A 69 -5.67 -15.50 3.25
N ASP A 70 -4.72 -16.01 4.02
CA ASP A 70 -4.97 -16.66 5.30
C ASP A 70 -5.44 -15.70 6.39
N THR A 71 -5.28 -14.39 6.25
CA THR A 71 -5.65 -13.39 7.27
C THR A 71 -7.01 -12.74 7.03
N TYR A 72 -7.43 -12.55 5.77
CA TYR A 72 -8.69 -11.89 5.42
C TYR A 72 -9.48 -12.63 4.33
N THR A 73 -10.80 -12.65 4.52
CA THR A 73 -11.80 -13.26 3.65
C THR A 73 -13.01 -12.33 3.43
N ASN A 74 -14.04 -12.74 2.68
CA ASN A 74 -15.15 -11.84 2.32
C ASN A 74 -16.07 -11.49 3.50
N GLY A 75 -16.34 -10.20 3.66
CA GLY A 75 -17.49 -9.73 4.43
C GLY A 75 -18.77 -9.78 3.59
N SER A 76 -19.84 -9.16 4.09
CA SER A 76 -21.16 -9.29 3.48
C SER A 76 -21.31 -8.52 2.18
N ASP A 77 -20.54 -7.45 1.99
CA ASP A 77 -20.68 -6.49 0.88
C ASP A 77 -19.51 -6.60 -0.11
N GLY A 78 -19.66 -5.92 -1.25
CA GLY A 78 -18.64 -5.74 -2.28
C GLY A 78 -18.67 -6.74 -3.43
N ASP A 79 -18.25 -6.25 -4.59
CA ASP A 79 -18.40 -6.94 -5.87
C ASP A 79 -17.18 -7.82 -6.23
N PHE A 80 -16.02 -7.55 -5.63
CA PHE A 80 -14.76 -8.21 -5.97
C PHE A 80 -14.49 -9.50 -5.18
N LYS A 81 -15.53 -10.15 -4.63
CA LYS A 81 -15.40 -11.39 -3.82
C LYS A 81 -14.72 -12.53 -4.60
N PHE A 82 -14.81 -12.53 -5.92
CA PHE A 82 -14.12 -13.48 -6.77
C PHE A 82 -12.59 -13.47 -6.59
N ALA A 83 -11.98 -12.33 -6.22
CA ALA A 83 -10.55 -12.25 -5.93
C ALA A 83 -10.19 -13.01 -4.64
N ASN A 84 -11.08 -13.03 -3.64
CA ASN A 84 -10.94 -13.86 -2.44
C ASN A 84 -11.22 -15.33 -2.72
N GLN A 85 -12.24 -15.59 -3.55
CA GLN A 85 -12.72 -16.93 -3.84
C GLN A 85 -11.91 -17.63 -4.94
N TYR A 86 -10.97 -16.92 -5.58
CA TYR A 86 -10.17 -17.41 -6.71
C TYR A 86 -11.01 -18.03 -7.83
N THR A 87 -12.20 -17.47 -8.11
CA THR A 87 -13.05 -17.99 -9.19
C THR A 87 -12.50 -17.61 -10.56
N SER A 88 -13.10 -18.16 -11.62
CA SER A 88 -12.74 -17.84 -13.01
C SER A 88 -12.94 -16.37 -13.40
N GLN A 89 -13.55 -15.52 -12.55
CA GLN A 89 -13.63 -14.08 -12.77
C GLN A 89 -12.33 -13.34 -12.41
N LEU A 90 -11.39 -13.99 -11.72
CA LEU A 90 -10.03 -13.49 -11.52
C LEU A 90 -9.21 -13.69 -12.82
N ASP A 91 -9.63 -13.00 -13.88
CA ASP A 91 -9.14 -13.14 -15.24
C ASP A 91 -8.50 -11.85 -15.77
N PRO A 92 -7.89 -11.84 -16.98
CA PRO A 92 -7.24 -10.67 -17.57
C PRO A 92 -8.09 -9.40 -17.70
N ARG A 93 -9.42 -9.50 -17.61
CA ARG A 93 -10.35 -8.36 -17.70
C ARG A 93 -10.64 -7.74 -16.33
N TYR A 94 -10.05 -8.26 -15.25
CA TYR A 94 -10.24 -7.72 -13.91
C TYR A 94 -9.80 -6.25 -13.83
N ALA A 95 -10.79 -5.36 -13.64
CA ALA A 95 -10.62 -3.91 -13.72
C ALA A 95 -9.51 -3.35 -12.82
N HIS A 96 -9.39 -3.85 -11.57
CA HIS A 96 -8.37 -3.34 -10.65
C HIS A 96 -6.94 -3.66 -11.09
N LEU A 97 -6.69 -4.81 -11.74
CA LEU A 97 -5.36 -5.11 -12.28
C LEU A 97 -5.02 -4.19 -13.44
N ARG A 98 -5.98 -3.95 -14.34
CA ARG A 98 -5.83 -2.98 -15.44
C ARG A 98 -5.58 -1.56 -14.92
N GLU A 99 -6.32 -1.13 -13.91
CA GLU A 99 -6.18 0.21 -13.30
C GLU A 99 -4.81 0.39 -12.66
N ILE A 100 -4.32 -0.60 -11.90
CA ILE A 100 -2.98 -0.58 -11.31
C ILE A 100 -1.91 -0.54 -12.40
N TRP A 101 -2.00 -1.42 -13.41
CA TRP A 101 -1.07 -1.47 -14.53
C TRP A 101 -0.96 -0.12 -15.25
N ASN A 102 -2.11 0.45 -15.65
CA ASN A 102 -2.15 1.71 -16.37
C ASN A 102 -1.61 2.87 -15.52
N ALA A 103 -2.04 2.98 -14.26
CA ALA A 103 -1.58 4.05 -13.38
C ALA A 103 -0.07 3.99 -13.13
N PHE A 104 0.49 2.78 -12.98
CA PHE A 104 1.92 2.61 -12.77
C PHE A 104 2.73 2.94 -14.02
N TYR A 105 2.33 2.50 -15.21
CA TYR A 105 3.05 2.86 -16.44
C TYR A 105 2.96 4.35 -16.78
N GLN A 106 1.83 4.99 -16.47
CA GLN A 106 1.72 6.46 -16.56
C GLN A 106 2.69 7.16 -15.60
N ALA A 107 2.71 6.74 -14.32
CA ALA A 107 3.60 7.32 -13.32
C ALA A 107 5.09 7.04 -13.62
N ILE A 108 5.42 5.86 -14.15
CA ILE A 108 6.76 5.50 -14.62
C ILE A 108 7.21 6.45 -15.74
N ASN A 109 6.33 6.75 -16.71
CA ASN A 109 6.66 7.73 -17.74
C ASN A 109 6.91 9.12 -17.15
N THR A 110 6.10 9.56 -16.17
CA THR A 110 6.36 10.81 -15.43
C THR A 110 7.71 10.80 -14.71
N CYS A 111 8.10 9.68 -14.10
CA CYS A 111 9.43 9.54 -13.53
C CYS A 111 10.52 9.64 -14.61
N ASN A 112 10.31 9.01 -15.77
CA ASN A 112 11.26 9.06 -16.88
C ASN A 112 11.43 10.47 -17.45
N VAL A 113 10.35 11.27 -17.52
CA VAL A 113 10.40 12.70 -17.85
C VAL A 113 11.30 13.45 -16.87
N ALA A 114 11.02 13.32 -15.56
CA ALA A 114 11.79 13.99 -14.52
C ALA A 114 13.27 13.59 -14.56
N ILE A 115 13.58 12.31 -14.80
CA ILE A 115 14.96 11.80 -14.85
C ILE A 115 15.67 12.24 -16.13
N GLY A 116 15.03 12.07 -17.29
CA GLY A 116 15.66 12.23 -18.61
C GLY A 116 15.83 13.68 -19.04
N ARG A 117 14.95 14.58 -18.59
CA ARG A 117 15.00 16.00 -18.96
C ARG A 117 15.81 16.86 -17.98
N ALA A 118 16.10 16.36 -16.78
CA ALA A 118 16.78 17.11 -15.72
C ALA A 118 18.08 17.80 -16.17
N ASP A 119 18.89 17.15 -17.00
CA ASP A 119 20.16 17.69 -17.49
C ASP A 119 20.02 18.70 -18.64
N GLN A 120 18.82 18.81 -19.23
CA GLN A 120 18.52 19.71 -20.35
C GLN A 120 17.96 21.05 -19.89
N ILE A 121 17.64 21.19 -18.60
CA ILE A 121 17.02 22.39 -18.04
C ILE A 121 18.10 23.45 -17.74
N PRO A 122 18.09 24.60 -18.43
CA PRO A 122 19.01 25.69 -18.13
C PRO A 122 18.84 26.17 -16.68
N ASP A 123 19.96 26.49 -16.03
CA ASP A 123 20.01 27.11 -14.71
C ASP A 123 19.31 26.32 -13.58
N LEU A 124 19.06 25.01 -13.75
CA LEU A 124 18.53 24.17 -12.69
C LEU A 124 19.60 23.94 -11.60
N ASP A 125 19.30 24.36 -10.38
CA ASP A 125 20.20 24.16 -9.24
C ASP A 125 20.62 22.69 -9.11
N SER A 126 21.93 22.47 -8.93
CA SER A 126 22.52 21.12 -8.93
C SER A 126 22.04 20.25 -7.77
N ALA A 127 21.71 20.83 -6.62
CA ALA A 127 21.19 20.09 -5.47
C ALA A 127 19.72 19.74 -5.67
N ALA A 128 18.91 20.70 -6.15
CA ALA A 128 17.51 20.50 -6.51
C ALA A 128 17.38 19.42 -7.60
N LYS A 129 18.23 19.47 -8.64
CA LYS A 129 18.32 18.46 -9.70
C LYS A 129 18.58 17.08 -9.13
N ARG A 130 19.67 16.91 -8.37
CA ARG A 130 20.06 15.61 -7.80
C ARG A 130 18.97 15.04 -6.90
N SER A 131 18.40 15.87 -6.01
CA SER A 131 17.31 15.48 -5.12
C SER A 131 16.05 15.07 -5.90
N GLY A 132 15.62 15.87 -6.88
CA GLY A 132 14.44 15.56 -7.68
C GLY A 132 14.57 14.27 -8.49
N VAL A 133 15.72 14.04 -9.14
CA VAL A 133 16.02 12.80 -9.87
C VAL A 133 16.02 11.60 -8.91
N ALA A 134 16.60 11.74 -7.72
CA ALA A 134 16.62 10.67 -6.72
C ALA A 134 15.22 10.29 -6.24
N GLN A 135 14.35 11.28 -6.04
CA GLN A 135 12.94 11.05 -5.68
C GLN A 135 12.14 10.36 -6.80
N ALA A 136 12.32 10.80 -8.05
CA ALA A 136 11.67 10.16 -9.20
C ALA A 136 12.12 8.70 -9.38
N ARG A 137 13.42 8.42 -9.20
CA ARG A 137 13.96 7.05 -9.21
C ARG A 137 13.39 6.18 -8.09
N PHE A 138 13.29 6.71 -6.87
CA PHE A 138 12.63 6.00 -5.76
C PHE A 138 11.17 5.61 -6.10
N CYS A 139 10.40 6.53 -6.68
CA CYS A 139 9.02 6.25 -7.09
C CYS A 139 8.97 5.19 -8.20
N ARG A 140 9.81 5.33 -9.23
CA ARG A 140 9.91 4.35 -10.34
C ARG A 140 10.26 2.95 -9.85
N ALA A 141 11.20 2.84 -8.92
CA ALA A 141 11.55 1.59 -8.28
C ALA A 141 10.38 0.95 -7.52
N ASN A 142 9.57 1.75 -6.80
CA ASN A 142 8.37 1.29 -6.11
C ASN A 142 7.35 0.69 -7.08
N TYR A 143 7.05 1.40 -8.18
CA TYR A 143 6.10 0.94 -9.20
C TYR A 143 6.55 -0.36 -9.85
N TYR A 144 7.80 -0.43 -10.32
CA TYR A 144 8.33 -1.67 -10.88
C TYR A 144 8.37 -2.82 -9.87
N PHE A 145 8.68 -2.54 -8.60
CA PHE A 145 8.69 -3.57 -7.57
C PHE A 145 7.30 -4.15 -7.32
N LEU A 146 6.25 -3.33 -7.29
CA LEU A 146 4.87 -3.84 -7.20
C LEU A 146 4.48 -4.59 -8.48
N LEU A 147 4.82 -4.08 -9.67
CA LEU A 147 4.53 -4.74 -10.95
C LEU A 147 5.17 -6.13 -11.04
N VAL A 148 6.47 -6.25 -10.77
CA VAL A 148 7.19 -7.52 -10.90
C VAL A 148 6.69 -8.56 -9.90
N GLN A 149 6.29 -8.15 -8.70
CA GLN A 149 5.70 -9.05 -7.70
C GLN A 149 4.31 -9.56 -8.12
N MET A 150 3.50 -8.71 -8.75
CA MET A 150 2.16 -9.11 -9.20
C MET A 150 2.20 -9.90 -10.50
N PHE A 151 2.96 -9.46 -11.49
CA PHE A 151 2.83 -9.91 -12.88
C PHE A 151 4.04 -10.71 -13.39
N GLY A 152 5.13 -10.79 -12.63
CA GLY A 152 6.38 -11.40 -13.08
C GLY A 152 7.09 -10.51 -14.10
N ALA A 153 7.49 -11.07 -15.24
CA ALA A 153 8.11 -10.29 -16.32
C ALA A 153 7.13 -9.24 -16.86
N VAL A 154 7.58 -7.99 -17.02
CA VAL A 154 6.79 -6.84 -17.51
C VAL A 154 7.65 -5.95 -18.41
N PRO A 155 7.07 -5.09 -19.27
CA PRO A 155 7.84 -4.12 -20.05
C PRO A 155 8.67 -3.18 -19.15
N LEU A 156 9.98 -3.09 -19.41
CA LEU A 156 10.92 -2.23 -18.73
C LEU A 156 11.18 -0.97 -19.56
N ARG A 157 10.54 0.13 -19.19
CA ARG A 157 10.68 1.45 -19.79
C ARG A 157 11.43 2.39 -18.85
N LEU A 158 12.68 2.69 -19.20
CA LEU A 158 13.57 3.57 -18.41
C LEU A 158 13.76 4.96 -19.02
N THR A 159 13.17 5.20 -20.19
CA THR A 159 13.19 6.47 -20.92
C THR A 159 11.77 6.96 -21.16
N GLU A 160 11.66 8.27 -21.35
CA GLU A 160 10.39 8.90 -21.67
C GLU A 160 9.88 8.45 -23.05
N ASN A 161 8.57 8.26 -23.16
CA ASN A 161 7.90 8.07 -24.44
C ASN A 161 7.74 9.42 -25.15
N LYS A 162 8.43 9.61 -26.28
CA LYS A 162 8.32 10.81 -27.12
C LYS A 162 7.35 10.64 -28.31
N GLU A 163 6.97 9.40 -28.56
CA GLU A 163 6.06 9.01 -29.64
C GLU A 163 5.13 7.90 -29.17
N ILE A 164 4.11 7.60 -29.97
CA ILE A 164 3.19 6.51 -29.71
C ILE A 164 3.94 5.19 -29.93
N LEU A 165 4.10 4.40 -28.87
CA LEU A 165 4.68 3.06 -28.92
C LEU A 165 3.55 2.03 -29.01
N THR A 166 3.48 1.30 -30.13
CA THR A 166 2.51 0.20 -30.31
C THR A 166 3.09 -1.17 -29.98
N GLU A 167 4.42 -1.28 -29.87
CA GLU A 167 5.10 -2.54 -29.55
C GLU A 167 5.58 -2.61 -28.10
N ALA A 168 5.46 -3.79 -27.50
CA ALA A 168 5.91 -4.09 -26.15
C ALA A 168 6.30 -5.56 -26.02
N HIS A 169 7.26 -5.84 -25.15
CA HIS A 169 7.66 -7.20 -24.79
C HIS A 169 7.82 -7.29 -23.28
N ARG A 170 7.88 -8.53 -22.77
CA ARG A 170 8.11 -8.79 -21.36
C ARG A 170 9.61 -8.90 -21.12
N ASP A 171 10.17 -7.95 -20.39
CA ASP A 171 11.59 -7.96 -20.05
C ASP A 171 11.89 -9.01 -18.98
N PRO A 172 13.08 -9.63 -19.00
CA PRO A 172 13.48 -10.60 -18.00
C PRO A 172 13.36 -10.05 -16.57
N VAL A 173 12.79 -10.86 -15.67
CA VAL A 173 12.68 -10.53 -14.24
C VAL A 173 14.02 -10.06 -13.62
N PRO A 174 15.19 -10.67 -13.94
CA PRO A 174 16.47 -10.15 -13.47
C PRO A 174 16.77 -8.70 -13.89
N ASP A 175 16.42 -8.31 -15.11
CA ASP A 175 16.69 -6.95 -15.62
C ASP A 175 15.83 -5.91 -14.92
N ILE A 176 14.57 -6.26 -14.63
CA ILE A 176 13.65 -5.42 -13.85
C ILE A 176 14.20 -5.21 -12.43
N TYR A 177 14.65 -6.28 -11.76
CA TYR A 177 15.28 -6.16 -10.44
C TYR A 177 16.57 -5.33 -10.47
N ASN A 178 17.39 -5.48 -11.51
CA ASN A 178 18.61 -4.68 -11.67
C ASN A 178 18.28 -3.19 -11.83
N ALA A 179 17.26 -2.84 -12.61
CA ALA A 179 16.80 -1.46 -12.75
C ALA A 179 16.24 -0.89 -11.43
N ILE A 180 15.41 -1.65 -10.71
CA ILE A 180 14.89 -1.28 -9.39
C ILE A 180 16.05 -0.98 -8.43
N LEU A 181 17.02 -1.90 -8.32
CA LEU A 181 18.15 -1.73 -7.40
C LEU A 181 19.06 -0.56 -7.79
N ALA A 182 19.30 -0.33 -9.09
CA ALA A 182 20.08 0.81 -9.55
C ALA A 182 19.41 2.14 -9.16
N ASP A 183 18.08 2.23 -9.30
CA ASP A 183 17.32 3.41 -8.90
C ASP A 183 17.34 3.62 -7.38
N LEU A 184 17.17 2.57 -6.59
CA LEU A 184 17.21 2.65 -5.13
C LEU A 184 18.60 2.97 -4.60
N GLN A 185 19.66 2.44 -5.22
CA GLN A 185 21.05 2.75 -4.85
C GLN A 185 21.35 4.23 -5.09
N TYR A 186 20.99 4.76 -6.26
CA TYR A 186 21.13 6.18 -6.54
C TYR A 186 20.34 7.03 -5.53
N ALA A 187 19.09 6.64 -5.24
CA ALA A 187 18.25 7.34 -4.28
C ALA A 187 18.85 7.34 -2.88
N ALA A 188 19.30 6.20 -2.36
CA ALA A 188 19.90 6.07 -1.03
C ALA A 188 21.24 6.83 -0.90
N GLN A 189 22.02 6.95 -1.98
CA GLN A 189 23.27 7.71 -1.99
C GLN A 189 23.04 9.23 -2.04
N THR A 190 21.90 9.67 -2.56
CA THR A 190 21.64 11.09 -2.87
C THR A 190 20.69 11.76 -1.88
N LEU A 191 19.65 11.04 -1.43
CA LEU A 191 18.62 11.61 -0.58
C LEU A 191 19.13 11.86 0.85
N PRO A 192 18.63 12.90 1.52
CA PRO A 192 18.91 13.12 2.93
C PRO A 192 18.18 12.10 3.81
N VAL A 193 18.63 11.97 5.07
CA VAL A 193 17.97 11.13 6.09
C VAL A 193 16.57 11.67 6.43
N THR A 194 16.41 12.98 6.45
CA THR A 194 15.14 13.68 6.69
C THR A 194 14.85 14.67 5.57
N GLN A 195 13.58 14.97 5.34
CA GLN A 195 13.13 15.96 4.37
C GLN A 195 12.34 17.07 5.08
N ALA A 196 12.38 18.29 4.54
CA ALA A 196 11.60 19.40 5.08
C ALA A 196 10.09 19.18 4.90
N GLU A 197 9.69 18.64 3.75
CA GLU A 197 8.31 18.25 3.46
C GLU A 197 8.10 16.77 3.80
N TRP A 198 7.21 16.49 4.73
CA TRP A 198 6.86 15.12 5.07
C TRP A 198 6.13 14.43 3.90
N GLY A 199 6.45 13.15 3.68
CA GLY A 199 5.97 12.36 2.55
C GLY A 199 6.91 12.32 1.34
N ARG A 200 7.95 13.17 1.30
CA ARG A 200 9.04 13.04 0.32
C ARG A 200 9.91 11.83 0.65
N ALA A 201 10.44 11.19 -0.38
CA ALA A 201 11.38 10.08 -0.23
C ALA A 201 12.65 10.52 0.50
N THR A 202 13.11 9.66 1.40
CA THR A 202 14.32 9.83 2.22
C THR A 202 15.29 8.68 1.95
N LYS A 203 16.54 8.82 2.40
CA LYS A 203 17.50 7.72 2.41
C LYS A 203 17.00 6.48 3.16
N PRO A 204 16.48 6.58 4.41
CA PRO A 204 15.86 5.43 5.09
C PRO A 204 14.78 4.75 4.27
N ALA A 205 13.91 5.51 3.59
CA ALA A 205 12.87 4.93 2.74
C ALA A 205 13.43 4.15 1.55
N ALA A 206 14.48 4.67 0.91
CA ALA A 206 15.16 3.98 -0.18
C ALA A 206 15.86 2.70 0.29
N GLU A 207 16.54 2.73 1.44
CA GLU A 207 17.19 1.54 2.01
C GLU A 207 16.19 0.49 2.52
N HIS A 208 15.09 0.91 3.13
CA HIS A 208 13.99 0.01 3.51
C HIS A 208 13.42 -0.73 2.30
N LEU A 209 13.08 0.02 1.23
CA LEU A 209 12.56 -0.60 0.01
C LEU A 209 13.61 -1.52 -0.63
N MET A 210 14.90 -1.17 -0.55
CA MET A 210 15.97 -2.04 -1.02
C MET A 210 16.06 -3.35 -0.20
N ALA A 211 15.89 -3.29 1.12
CA ALA A 211 15.84 -4.46 1.98
C ALA A 211 14.70 -5.41 1.58
N ARG A 212 13.50 -4.87 1.33
CA ARG A 212 12.35 -5.63 0.81
C ARG A 212 12.61 -6.25 -0.57
N VAL A 213 13.22 -5.48 -1.47
CA VAL A 213 13.54 -5.93 -2.84
C VAL A 213 14.50 -7.11 -2.78
N TYR A 214 15.59 -7.00 -2.00
CA TYR A 214 16.54 -8.10 -1.85
C TYR A 214 15.91 -9.33 -1.20
N LEU A 215 15.12 -9.16 -0.13
CA LEU A 215 14.44 -10.28 0.52
C LEU A 215 13.50 -11.02 -0.45
N THR A 216 12.79 -10.28 -1.29
CA THR A 216 11.88 -10.84 -2.29
C THR A 216 12.66 -11.52 -3.42
N ARG A 217 13.71 -10.87 -3.93
CA ARG A 217 14.54 -11.40 -5.00
C ARG A 217 15.25 -12.69 -4.61
N ALA A 218 15.64 -12.86 -3.35
CA ALA A 218 16.30 -14.06 -2.84
C ALA A 218 15.53 -15.37 -3.10
N THR A 219 14.20 -15.27 -3.24
CA THR A 219 13.29 -16.40 -3.50
C THR A 219 12.80 -16.48 -4.95
N SER A 220 13.21 -15.56 -5.82
CA SER A 220 12.74 -15.48 -7.20
C SER A 220 13.72 -16.13 -8.19
N VAL A 221 13.32 -16.17 -9.46
CA VAL A 221 14.19 -16.59 -10.58
C VAL A 221 15.42 -15.67 -10.76
N ALA A 222 15.40 -14.47 -10.17
CA ALA A 222 16.49 -13.49 -10.22
C ALA A 222 17.38 -13.51 -8.97
N LYS A 223 17.30 -14.56 -8.14
CA LYS A 223 18.05 -14.67 -6.88
C LYS A 223 19.55 -14.42 -7.07
N GLY A 224 20.07 -13.50 -6.28
CA GLY A 224 21.51 -13.28 -6.10
C GLY A 224 22.04 -14.03 -4.87
N ALA A 225 23.30 -14.46 -4.92
CA ALA A 225 23.94 -15.19 -3.81
C ALA A 225 23.99 -14.38 -2.50
N THR A 226 24.01 -13.05 -2.59
CA THR A 226 24.13 -12.11 -1.47
C THR A 226 22.81 -11.41 -1.12
N ASP A 227 21.67 -11.92 -1.62
CA ASP A 227 20.39 -11.22 -1.44
C ASP A 227 19.95 -11.19 0.03
N TYR A 228 20.04 -12.31 0.74
CA TYR A 228 19.76 -12.32 2.18
C TYR A 228 20.77 -11.47 2.98
N ASP A 229 22.05 -11.45 2.58
CA ASP A 229 23.05 -10.56 3.20
C ASP A 229 22.68 -9.09 3.04
N SER A 230 22.26 -8.71 1.84
CA SER A 230 21.89 -7.34 1.50
C SER A 230 20.60 -6.94 2.21
N ALA A 231 19.59 -7.82 2.21
CA ALA A 231 18.34 -7.61 2.92
C ALA A 231 18.57 -7.34 4.41
N ALA A 232 19.34 -8.20 5.09
CA ALA A 232 19.70 -8.01 6.49
C ALA A 232 20.47 -6.69 6.69
N THR A 233 21.46 -6.40 5.84
CA THR A 233 22.29 -5.19 5.95
C THR A 233 21.45 -3.92 5.88
N TYR A 234 20.61 -3.78 4.86
CA TYR A 234 19.81 -2.56 4.68
C TYR A 234 18.73 -2.43 5.74
N ALA A 235 18.05 -3.52 6.12
CA ALA A 235 17.09 -3.49 7.23
C ALA A 235 17.75 -3.06 8.55
N THR A 236 18.92 -3.64 8.89
CA THR A 236 19.67 -3.27 10.11
C THR A 236 20.15 -1.82 10.07
N ARG A 237 20.50 -1.27 8.89
CA ARG A 237 20.82 0.16 8.78
C ARG A 237 19.63 1.04 9.11
N VAL A 238 18.45 0.72 8.57
CA VAL A 238 17.22 1.46 8.87
C VAL A 238 16.92 1.43 10.37
N ILE A 239 17.10 0.25 10.99
CA ILE A 239 16.93 0.06 12.44
C ILE A 239 17.90 0.90 13.28
N SER A 240 19.16 1.03 12.89
CA SER A 240 20.22 1.49 13.80
C SER A 240 20.87 2.83 13.45
N GLN A 241 20.78 3.31 12.21
CA GLN A 241 21.60 4.44 11.74
C GLN A 241 20.84 5.77 11.59
N TYR A 242 19.51 5.77 11.61
CA TYR A 242 18.71 6.95 11.26
C TYR A 242 17.90 7.55 12.42
N GLY A 243 18.14 7.09 13.66
CA GLY A 243 17.45 7.61 14.85
C GLY A 243 15.96 7.28 14.94
N MET A 244 15.49 6.34 14.12
CA MET A 244 14.12 5.82 14.14
C MET A 244 13.90 4.88 15.34
N GLN A 245 12.67 4.78 15.83
CA GLN A 245 12.36 4.01 17.03
C GLN A 245 10.99 3.33 16.93
N LEU A 246 10.92 2.10 17.44
CA LEU A 246 9.64 1.43 17.68
C LEU A 246 8.89 2.19 18.77
N LEU A 247 7.62 2.48 18.56
CA LEU A 247 6.80 3.08 19.60
C LEU A 247 6.50 2.03 20.69
N SER A 248 6.52 2.45 21.96
CA SER A 248 6.26 1.54 23.09
C SER A 248 4.83 0.99 23.09
N ASP A 249 3.85 1.81 22.69
CA ASP A 249 2.48 1.38 22.44
C ASP A 249 2.24 1.24 20.94
N VAL A 250 2.04 0.00 20.49
CA VAL A 250 1.77 -0.37 19.09
C VAL A 250 0.54 0.32 18.51
N GLY A 251 -0.44 0.69 19.34
CA GLY A 251 -1.62 1.43 18.91
C GLY A 251 -1.29 2.87 18.51
N GLN A 252 -0.25 3.48 19.09
CA GLN A 252 0.11 4.87 18.80
C GLN A 252 0.71 5.08 17.41
N VAL A 253 1.21 4.01 16.77
CA VAL A 253 1.63 4.05 15.36
C VAL A 253 0.46 4.48 14.46
N TRP A 254 -0.75 4.09 14.85
CA TRP A 254 -2.00 4.32 14.12
C TRP A 254 -2.86 5.42 14.73
N ALA A 255 -2.31 6.23 15.64
CA ALA A 255 -3.03 7.39 16.18
C ALA A 255 -3.28 8.42 15.07
N GLN A 256 -4.55 8.78 14.86
CA GLN A 256 -4.94 9.71 13.80
C GLN A 256 -4.28 11.09 13.99
N GLY A 257 -3.71 11.64 12.92
CA GLY A 257 -2.96 12.90 12.93
C GLY A 257 -1.54 12.78 13.49
N LYS A 258 -1.08 11.57 13.83
CA LYS A 258 0.27 11.27 14.33
C LYS A 258 0.99 10.22 13.48
N GLU A 259 0.64 10.15 12.20
CA GLU A 259 1.26 9.22 11.26
C GLU A 259 2.73 9.59 10.99
N ASN A 260 3.13 10.85 11.15
CA ASN A 260 4.54 11.24 11.15
C ASN A 260 5.18 10.98 12.52
N ASN A 261 5.43 9.72 12.83
CA ASN A 261 6.03 9.28 14.10
C ASN A 261 7.39 8.60 13.89
N ALA A 262 8.08 8.30 15.00
CA ALA A 262 9.43 7.73 14.99
C ALA A 262 9.54 6.34 14.34
N GLU A 263 8.43 5.63 14.13
CA GLU A 263 8.39 4.32 13.48
C GLU A 263 8.14 4.43 11.96
N THR A 264 7.63 5.57 11.48
CA THR A 264 7.21 5.75 10.09
C THR A 264 8.39 6.03 9.18
N VAL A 265 8.68 5.09 8.28
CA VAL A 265 9.78 5.19 7.30
C VAL A 265 9.32 5.93 6.05
N PHE A 266 8.11 5.64 5.57
CA PHE A 266 7.53 6.30 4.40
C PHE A 266 6.00 6.21 4.45
N ALA A 267 5.33 7.33 4.15
CA ALA A 267 3.88 7.41 4.11
C ALA A 267 3.40 8.11 2.84
N VAL A 268 2.42 7.48 2.18
CA VAL A 268 1.72 8.06 1.03
C VAL A 268 0.74 9.10 1.54
N GLN A 269 0.95 10.35 1.13
CA GLN A 269 0.20 11.48 1.64
C GLN A 269 -1.20 11.54 1.03
N PHE A 270 -2.19 11.88 1.84
CA PHE A 270 -3.53 12.31 1.43
C PHE A 270 -3.83 13.65 2.13
N THR A 271 -4.86 14.37 1.70
CA THR A 271 -5.11 15.73 2.20
C THR A 271 -6.60 15.99 2.38
N THR A 272 -6.94 16.93 3.26
CA THR A 272 -8.30 17.44 3.41
C THR A 272 -8.69 18.43 2.30
N ASP A 273 -7.71 18.94 1.54
CA ASP A 273 -7.98 19.80 0.40
C ASP A 273 -8.60 19.01 -0.74
N ALA A 274 -9.89 19.25 -1.01
CA ALA A 274 -10.64 18.55 -2.03
C ALA A 274 -10.07 18.71 -3.44
N LEU A 275 -9.33 19.78 -3.72
CA LEU A 275 -8.69 20.01 -5.03
C LEU A 275 -7.50 19.07 -5.25
N TYR A 276 -6.78 18.71 -4.18
CA TYR A 276 -5.54 17.95 -4.25
C TYR A 276 -5.64 16.54 -3.66
N ASN A 277 -6.79 16.16 -3.10
CA ASN A 277 -7.01 14.82 -2.56
C ASN A 277 -7.37 13.81 -3.66
N ALA A 278 -7.09 12.53 -3.40
CA ALA A 278 -7.56 11.44 -4.25
C ALA A 278 -8.92 10.94 -3.78
N THR A 279 -9.76 10.52 -4.74
CA THR A 279 -11.13 10.07 -4.50
C THR A 279 -11.25 8.60 -4.05
N ASP A 280 -10.13 7.93 -3.78
CA ASP A 280 -10.13 6.49 -3.47
C ASP A 280 -9.29 6.09 -2.25
N ASN A 281 -9.13 7.00 -1.29
CA ASN A 281 -8.57 6.66 0.02
C ASN A 281 -9.66 6.02 0.90
N ASN A 282 -9.93 4.73 0.73
CA ASN A 282 -11.12 4.10 1.33
C ASN A 282 -10.81 2.99 2.35
N ALA A 283 -9.54 2.78 2.73
CA ALA A 283 -9.13 1.81 3.75
C ALA A 283 -9.91 1.90 5.06
N CYS A 284 -10.30 3.12 5.46
CA CYS A 284 -11.11 3.39 6.65
C CYS A 284 -12.49 2.69 6.66
N ARG A 285 -12.94 2.13 5.53
CA ARG A 285 -14.28 1.55 5.37
C ARG A 285 -14.28 0.04 5.22
N PHE A 286 -13.18 -0.52 4.72
CA PHE A 286 -13.16 -1.90 4.24
C PHE A 286 -13.28 -2.94 5.36
N PHE A 287 -12.64 -2.68 6.49
CA PHE A 287 -12.48 -3.63 7.59
C PHE A 287 -13.58 -3.55 8.67
N LEU A 288 -14.51 -2.60 8.51
CA LEU A 288 -15.55 -2.33 9.50
C LEU A 288 -16.72 -3.32 9.38
N MET A 289 -17.17 -3.85 10.52
CA MET A 289 -18.40 -4.63 10.64
C MET A 289 -19.66 -3.75 10.61
N GLN A 290 -20.84 -4.33 10.39
CA GLN A 290 -22.12 -3.60 10.24
C GLN A 290 -22.67 -3.07 11.56
N TYR A 291 -21.95 -2.16 12.20
CA TYR A 291 -22.33 -1.64 13.51
C TYR A 291 -23.56 -0.72 13.44
N ASP A 292 -23.74 -0.02 12.32
CA ASP A 292 -24.62 1.14 12.17
C ASP A 292 -26.12 0.84 12.13
N VAL A 293 -26.49 -0.44 12.11
CA VAL A 293 -27.88 -0.93 12.17
C VAL A 293 -28.17 -1.74 13.43
N LEU A 294 -27.20 -1.84 14.34
CA LEU A 294 -27.34 -2.58 15.59
C LEU A 294 -28.07 -1.74 16.66
N GLY A 295 -28.63 -2.40 17.67
CA GLY A 295 -29.44 -1.73 18.69
C GLY A 295 -28.67 -0.63 19.43
N GLY A 296 -29.20 0.60 19.42
CA GLY A 296 -28.56 1.76 20.05
C GLY A 296 -27.45 2.43 19.22
N MET A 297 -27.19 1.92 18.00
CA MET A 297 -26.18 2.46 17.09
C MET A 297 -26.83 3.20 15.90
N LYS A 298 -26.09 4.16 15.36
CA LYS A 298 -26.28 4.79 14.05
C LYS A 298 -24.90 5.06 13.45
N ARG A 299 -24.85 5.26 12.13
CA ARG A 299 -23.62 5.65 11.44
C ARG A 299 -23.12 7.01 11.93
N ASP A 300 -21.81 7.13 12.13
CA ASP A 300 -21.11 8.35 12.54
C ASP A 300 -19.64 8.31 12.10
N LEU A 301 -18.99 9.47 12.08
CA LEU A 301 -17.58 9.56 11.66
C LEU A 301 -16.64 8.83 12.63
N ALA A 302 -16.96 8.83 13.93
CA ALA A 302 -16.13 8.24 14.97
C ALA A 302 -15.99 6.71 14.83
N ASN A 303 -17.09 6.00 14.50
CA ASN A 303 -17.04 4.55 14.26
C ASN A 303 -16.91 4.19 12.77
N GLY A 304 -16.98 5.19 11.87
CA GLY A 304 -16.70 5.06 10.44
C GLY A 304 -17.90 4.63 9.58
N THR A 305 -17.67 4.45 8.28
CA THR A 305 -18.72 4.02 7.34
C THR A 305 -18.54 2.54 7.02
N PRO A 306 -19.40 1.63 7.52
CA PRO A 306 -19.10 0.21 7.44
C PRO A 306 -19.42 -0.38 6.07
N TRP A 307 -18.39 -0.55 5.23
CA TRP A 307 -18.54 -1.25 3.95
C TRP A 307 -18.47 -2.76 4.11
N LYS A 308 -17.82 -3.30 5.13
CA LYS A 308 -17.82 -4.76 5.40
C LYS A 308 -17.24 -5.58 4.24
N ARG A 309 -16.13 -5.11 3.68
CA ARG A 309 -15.45 -5.74 2.52
C ARG A 309 -14.55 -6.88 2.99
N PHE A 310 -13.69 -6.60 3.96
CA PHE A 310 -12.67 -7.52 4.44
C PHE A 310 -12.98 -7.94 5.87
N ARG A 311 -13.25 -9.23 6.04
CA ARG A 311 -13.48 -9.86 7.34
C ARG A 311 -12.25 -10.69 7.73
N PRO A 312 -11.77 -10.59 8.98
CA PRO A 312 -10.71 -11.48 9.48
C PRO A 312 -11.08 -12.97 9.32
N THR A 313 -10.14 -13.81 8.91
CA THR A 313 -10.32 -15.27 8.98
C THR A 313 -10.34 -15.75 10.44
N LYS A 314 -10.79 -16.99 10.64
CA LYS A 314 -10.64 -17.65 11.96
C LYS A 314 -9.18 -17.82 12.33
N PHE A 315 -8.30 -18.10 11.35
CA PHE A 315 -6.86 -18.19 11.61
C PHE A 315 -6.30 -16.91 12.21
N LEU A 316 -6.64 -15.75 11.66
CA LEU A 316 -6.19 -14.47 12.20
C LEU A 316 -6.68 -14.26 13.65
N LEU A 317 -7.97 -14.46 13.91
CA LEU A 317 -8.55 -14.14 15.23
C LEU A 317 -8.26 -15.20 16.30
N ASP A 318 -8.38 -16.47 15.94
CA ASP A 318 -8.41 -17.60 16.88
C ASP A 318 -7.05 -18.33 16.96
N THR A 319 -6.13 -18.09 16.02
CA THR A 319 -4.78 -18.69 16.03
C THR A 319 -3.70 -17.63 16.20
N LEU A 320 -3.68 -16.61 15.33
CA LEU A 320 -2.66 -15.57 15.43
C LEU A 320 -2.87 -14.74 16.70
N PHE A 321 -4.07 -14.22 16.92
CA PHE A 321 -4.42 -13.46 18.12
C PHE A 321 -5.04 -14.33 19.23
N ALA A 322 -4.59 -15.58 19.36
CA ALA A 322 -5.03 -16.48 20.43
C ALA A 322 -4.55 -16.02 21.81
N ASP A 323 -3.28 -15.61 21.91
CA ASP A 323 -2.74 -15.02 23.13
C ASP A 323 -3.20 -13.56 23.23
N ARG A 324 -4.08 -13.30 24.20
CA ARG A 324 -4.58 -11.95 24.52
C ARG A 324 -4.28 -11.56 25.96
N VAL A 325 -3.63 -12.47 26.69
CA VAL A 325 -3.15 -12.22 28.05
C VAL A 325 -1.87 -11.40 27.95
N HIS A 326 -0.95 -11.81 27.07
CA HIS A 326 0.36 -11.18 26.93
C HIS A 326 0.45 -10.27 25.70
N ASP A 327 -0.18 -10.62 24.58
CA ASP A 327 -0.11 -9.79 23.37
C ASP A 327 -1.20 -8.70 23.36
N THR A 328 -0.78 -7.43 23.29
CA THR A 328 -1.70 -6.27 23.26
C THR A 328 -2.18 -5.93 21.86
N ARG A 329 -1.63 -6.51 20.80
CA ARG A 329 -1.97 -6.11 19.42
C ARG A 329 -3.44 -6.36 19.08
N TYR A 330 -4.07 -7.40 19.62
CA TYR A 330 -5.50 -7.63 19.37
C TYR A 330 -6.36 -6.48 19.90
N GLU A 331 -6.16 -6.06 21.16
CA GLU A 331 -6.92 -4.95 21.76
C GLU A 331 -6.57 -3.59 21.14
N LYS A 332 -5.35 -3.43 20.61
CA LYS A 332 -4.89 -2.18 19.99
C LYS A 332 -5.33 -2.05 18.53
N PHE A 333 -5.30 -3.14 17.76
CA PHE A 333 -5.57 -3.14 16.32
C PHE A 333 -7.03 -3.42 15.97
N PHE A 334 -7.83 -3.97 16.88
CA PHE A 334 -9.23 -4.27 16.61
C PHE A 334 -10.18 -3.55 17.55
N THR A 335 -11.18 -2.89 16.97
CA THR A 335 -12.38 -2.48 17.69
C THR A 335 -13.23 -3.72 17.98
N THR A 336 -13.49 -3.97 19.26
CA THR A 336 -14.27 -5.11 19.77
C THR A 336 -15.44 -4.68 20.66
N VAL A 337 -15.52 -3.39 20.99
CA VAL A 337 -16.59 -2.79 21.80
C VAL A 337 -17.14 -1.59 21.05
N TRP A 338 -18.46 -1.48 21.00
CA TRP A 338 -19.16 -0.33 20.47
C TRP A 338 -20.10 0.24 21.53
N PHE A 339 -20.10 1.55 21.67
CA PHE A 339 -20.96 2.27 22.60
C PHE A 339 -22.10 2.93 21.85
N ALA A 340 -23.31 2.85 22.41
CA ALA A 340 -24.52 3.40 21.82
C ALA A 340 -24.36 4.90 21.55
N ASN A 341 -24.67 5.32 20.33
CA ASN A 341 -24.58 6.72 19.87
C ASN A 341 -25.92 7.25 19.32
N ALA A 342 -26.95 6.39 19.23
CA ALA A 342 -28.32 6.78 18.86
C ALA A 342 -29.30 6.70 20.04
N GLY A 343 -28.93 5.97 21.11
CA GLY A 343 -29.87 5.59 22.16
C GLY A 343 -30.96 4.63 21.67
N SER A 344 -31.62 3.92 22.57
CA SER A 344 -32.78 3.08 22.30
C SER A 344 -33.62 2.94 23.57
N THR A 345 -34.73 2.20 23.51
CA THR A 345 -35.52 1.87 24.70
C THR A 345 -34.76 1.06 25.74
N LYS A 346 -33.69 0.35 25.35
CA LYS A 346 -32.87 -0.51 26.24
C LYS A 346 -31.49 0.07 26.58
N LEU A 347 -30.95 0.97 25.78
CA LEU A 347 -29.58 1.48 25.87
C LEU A 347 -29.57 3.00 25.81
N LYS A 348 -28.92 3.65 26.76
CA LYS A 348 -28.63 5.09 26.73
C LYS A 348 -27.38 5.34 25.89
N ILE A 349 -27.23 6.57 25.39
CA ILE A 349 -26.00 6.98 24.72
C ILE A 349 -24.82 6.81 25.69
N GLY A 350 -23.75 6.17 25.23
CA GLY A 350 -22.57 5.81 26.03
C GLY A 350 -22.63 4.41 26.65
N ASP A 351 -23.80 3.76 26.73
CA ASP A 351 -23.89 2.37 27.18
C ASP A 351 -23.21 1.44 26.16
N THR A 352 -22.67 0.31 26.61
CA THR A 352 -22.21 -0.74 25.69
C THR A 352 -23.38 -1.20 24.82
N SER A 353 -23.22 -1.17 23.50
CA SER A 353 -24.18 -1.71 22.54
C SER A 353 -23.75 -3.11 22.08
N VAL A 354 -22.47 -3.26 21.77
CA VAL A 354 -21.89 -4.52 21.30
C VAL A 354 -20.59 -4.77 22.04
N TYR A 355 -20.40 -6.01 22.48
CA TYR A 355 -19.12 -6.48 23.00
C TYR A 355 -18.75 -7.82 22.39
N MET A 356 -17.56 -7.88 21.80
CA MET A 356 -16.95 -9.07 21.21
C MET A 356 -15.79 -9.53 22.11
N PRO A 357 -16.02 -10.40 23.10
CA PRO A 357 -14.99 -10.84 24.03
C PRO A 357 -13.85 -11.60 23.33
N GLY A 358 -14.16 -12.18 22.17
CA GLY A 358 -13.26 -13.00 21.39
C GLY A 358 -12.90 -14.34 22.04
N TYR A 359 -13.49 -14.68 23.18
CA TYR A 359 -13.51 -16.04 23.74
C TYR A 359 -14.97 -16.51 23.84
N ASN A 360 -15.15 -17.82 24.02
CA ASN A 360 -16.48 -18.41 24.10
C ASN A 360 -17.16 -18.10 25.44
N VAL A 361 -18.45 -17.77 25.43
CA VAL A 361 -19.30 -17.53 26.62
C VAL A 361 -20.56 -18.40 26.55
N THR A 362 -21.22 -18.72 27.66
CA THR A 362 -22.45 -19.54 27.64
C THR A 362 -23.65 -18.76 27.10
N ASP A 363 -24.72 -19.45 26.70
CA ASP A 363 -25.93 -18.79 26.19
C ASP A 363 -26.65 -18.01 27.31
N GLU A 364 -26.56 -18.46 28.56
CA GLU A 364 -27.06 -17.73 29.73
C GLU A 364 -26.27 -16.44 29.95
N GLN A 365 -24.95 -16.47 29.78
CA GLN A 365 -24.11 -15.27 29.84
C GLN A 365 -24.52 -14.26 28.76
N ILE A 366 -24.84 -14.72 27.54
CA ILE A 366 -25.36 -13.85 26.47
C ILE A 366 -26.73 -13.29 26.86
N ALA A 367 -27.67 -14.12 27.28
CA ALA A 367 -29.04 -13.72 27.62
C ALA A 367 -29.11 -12.76 28.81
N SER A 368 -28.13 -12.81 29.72
CA SER A 368 -28.05 -11.93 30.90
C SER A 368 -27.63 -10.48 30.60
N LYS A 369 -27.16 -10.16 29.37
CA LYS A 369 -26.69 -8.82 29.03
C LYS A 369 -27.78 -7.99 28.38
N ASN A 370 -27.79 -6.69 28.71
CA ASN A 370 -28.65 -5.70 28.04
C ASN A 370 -28.08 -5.23 26.70
N TYR A 371 -26.89 -5.70 26.34
CA TYR A 371 -26.16 -5.40 25.11
C TYR A 371 -25.86 -6.68 24.33
N GLN A 372 -25.44 -6.55 23.08
CA GLN A 372 -25.13 -7.70 22.24
C GLN A 372 -23.75 -8.27 22.60
N LEU A 373 -23.74 -9.37 23.36
CA LEU A 373 -22.53 -10.14 23.66
C LEU A 373 -22.29 -11.18 22.55
N VAL A 374 -21.21 -11.00 21.79
CA VAL A 374 -20.95 -11.77 20.55
C VAL A 374 -19.66 -12.58 20.68
N PRO A 375 -19.73 -13.85 21.14
CA PRO A 375 -18.55 -14.74 21.11
C PRO A 375 -18.15 -15.11 19.68
N PRO A 376 -16.91 -15.60 19.46
CA PRO A 376 -16.42 -16.00 18.14
C PRO A 376 -17.33 -16.94 17.36
N ARG A 377 -18.02 -17.87 18.04
CA ARG A 377 -18.99 -18.79 17.41
C ARG A 377 -20.17 -18.08 16.72
N ASN A 378 -20.44 -16.83 17.10
CA ASN A 378 -21.53 -16.01 16.56
C ASN A 378 -21.03 -14.94 15.56
N TYR A 379 -19.74 -14.94 15.19
CA TYR A 379 -19.27 -14.04 14.14
C TYR A 379 -19.85 -14.41 12.79
N THR A 380 -20.29 -13.41 12.03
CA THR A 380 -20.88 -13.56 10.70
C THR A 380 -20.14 -12.69 9.69
N GLU A 381 -20.56 -12.69 8.42
CA GLU A 381 -20.07 -11.75 7.40
C GLU A 381 -20.45 -10.28 7.68
N ARG A 382 -21.33 -10.02 8.67
CA ARG A 382 -21.76 -8.68 9.08
C ARG A 382 -21.26 -8.29 10.47
N LEU A 383 -20.85 -9.26 11.29
CA LEU A 383 -20.56 -9.08 12.71
C LEU A 383 -19.24 -9.75 13.06
N TYR A 384 -18.18 -8.94 13.24
CA TYR A 384 -16.82 -9.39 13.51
C TYR A 384 -15.95 -8.23 14.08
N PRO A 385 -14.83 -8.51 14.77
CA PRO A 385 -13.89 -7.47 15.21
C PRO A 385 -13.37 -6.65 14.05
N SER A 386 -13.44 -5.32 14.14
CA SER A 386 -13.07 -4.42 13.03
C SER A 386 -11.64 -3.93 13.17
N LEU A 387 -10.81 -4.07 12.14
CA LEU A 387 -9.46 -3.50 12.14
C LEU A 387 -9.55 -1.96 12.18
N ASN A 388 -8.90 -1.34 13.16
CA ASN A 388 -9.02 0.09 13.44
C ASN A 388 -7.81 0.92 12.97
N LYS A 389 -6.75 0.29 12.42
CA LYS A 389 -5.53 0.96 11.95
C LYS A 389 -5.79 2.10 10.96
N PHE A 390 -6.87 1.99 10.18
CA PHE A 390 -7.24 2.95 9.14
C PHE A 390 -8.40 3.86 9.53
N ALA A 391 -8.80 3.90 10.81
CA ALA A 391 -9.88 4.78 11.25
C ALA A 391 -9.58 6.24 10.85
N ASP A 392 -10.59 6.89 10.26
CA ASP A 392 -10.47 8.26 9.75
C ASP A 392 -11.74 9.07 10.03
N ALA A 393 -11.76 9.67 11.23
CA ALA A 393 -12.83 10.56 11.68
C ALA A 393 -12.66 12.02 11.21
N LEU A 394 -11.58 12.36 10.48
CA LEU A 394 -11.30 13.73 10.00
C LEU A 394 -11.83 13.97 8.59
N ARG A 395 -12.49 12.96 8.00
CA ARG A 395 -13.19 13.10 6.73
C ARG A 395 -14.32 14.12 6.87
N PRO A 396 -14.57 14.95 5.84
CA PRO A 396 -15.63 15.97 5.87
C PRO A 396 -17.01 15.40 6.22
N ASP A 397 -17.33 14.21 5.73
CA ASP A 397 -18.57 13.51 5.99
C ASP A 397 -18.43 11.98 5.76
N ASN A 398 -19.51 11.24 6.01
CA ASN A 398 -19.53 9.78 5.91
C ASN A 398 -19.36 9.24 4.47
N GLN A 399 -19.58 10.07 3.45
CA GLN A 399 -19.44 9.77 2.02
C GLN A 399 -18.09 10.21 1.46
N ALA A 400 -17.44 11.21 2.03
CA ALA A 400 -16.12 11.67 1.62
C ALA A 400 -15.02 10.60 1.79
N SER A 401 -14.08 10.57 0.85
CA SER A 401 -12.88 9.72 0.94
C SER A 401 -12.04 10.05 2.16
N GLY A 402 -11.20 9.10 2.55
CA GLY A 402 -10.15 9.30 3.54
C GLY A 402 -9.23 10.47 3.19
N VAL A 403 -8.78 11.14 4.23
CA VAL A 403 -7.83 12.26 4.17
C VAL A 403 -6.52 11.88 4.87
N ARG A 404 -6.51 10.75 5.59
CA ARG A 404 -5.38 10.24 6.34
C ARG A 404 -4.26 9.71 5.42
N PRO A 405 -2.99 10.06 5.67
CA PRO A 405 -1.84 9.41 5.05
C PRO A 405 -1.81 7.90 5.30
N PHE A 406 -1.33 7.13 4.32
CA PHE A 406 -1.14 5.69 4.46
C PHE A 406 0.34 5.39 4.77
N ILE A 407 0.61 4.85 5.96
CA ILE A 407 1.97 4.40 6.33
C ILE A 407 2.29 3.17 5.47
N ALA A 408 3.11 3.36 4.45
CA ALA A 408 3.48 2.30 3.51
C ALA A 408 4.64 1.47 4.05
N TYR A 409 5.62 2.12 4.69
CA TYR A 409 6.82 1.52 5.28
C TYR A 409 6.97 1.96 6.73
N ARG A 410 7.28 1.01 7.61
CA ARG A 410 7.55 1.29 9.02
C ARG A 410 8.61 0.36 9.59
N LEU A 411 9.27 0.83 10.66
CA LEU A 411 10.45 0.21 11.23
C LEU A 411 10.24 -1.24 11.66
N ALA A 412 9.05 -1.61 12.16
CA ALA A 412 8.81 -2.99 12.56
C ALA A 412 8.92 -3.99 11.40
N GLU A 413 8.64 -3.55 10.16
CA GLU A 413 8.87 -4.40 8.99
C GLU A 413 10.37 -4.66 8.78
N ASP A 414 11.25 -3.69 9.02
CA ASP A 414 12.70 -3.88 8.95
C ASP A 414 13.19 -4.94 9.96
N TYR A 415 12.62 -4.97 11.17
CA TYR A 415 12.92 -6.03 12.15
C TYR A 415 12.54 -7.41 11.62
N LEU A 416 11.40 -7.52 10.92
CA LEU A 416 10.93 -8.78 10.32
C LEU A 416 11.77 -9.18 9.11
N ILE A 417 12.18 -8.22 8.27
CA ILE A 417 13.09 -8.45 7.13
C ILE A 417 14.45 -8.92 7.63
N ALA A 418 15.03 -8.24 8.62
CA ALA A 418 16.31 -8.63 9.21
C ALA A 418 16.25 -10.02 9.83
N ALA A 419 15.20 -10.31 10.60
CA ALA A 419 15.01 -11.63 11.21
C ALA A 419 14.94 -12.74 10.16
N GLU A 420 14.16 -12.55 9.11
CA GLU A 420 14.02 -13.55 8.06
C GLU A 420 15.29 -13.76 7.26
N ALA A 421 15.94 -12.67 6.85
CA ALA A 421 17.20 -12.73 6.13
C ALA A 421 18.29 -13.45 6.95
N LEU A 422 18.39 -13.18 8.24
CA LEU A 422 19.33 -13.85 9.14
C LEU A 422 19.00 -15.33 9.36
N MET A 423 17.71 -15.69 9.42
CA MET A 423 17.29 -17.09 9.49
C MET A 423 17.80 -17.87 8.26
N TYR A 424 17.63 -17.34 7.06
CA TYR A 424 18.11 -18.01 5.83
C TYR A 424 19.63 -18.04 5.72
N LYS A 425 20.33 -17.09 6.33
CA LYS A 425 21.79 -17.10 6.47
C LYS A 425 22.30 -18.11 7.51
N GLY A 426 21.42 -18.71 8.30
CA GLY A 426 21.79 -19.60 9.41
C GLY A 426 22.13 -18.89 10.73
N ASP A 427 22.02 -17.56 10.80
CA ASP A 427 22.16 -16.80 12.05
C ASP A 427 20.83 -16.78 12.81
N LYS A 428 20.50 -17.91 13.42
CA LYS A 428 19.26 -18.09 14.18
C LYS A 428 19.20 -17.20 15.42
N ALA A 429 20.33 -17.01 16.11
CA ALA A 429 20.41 -16.18 17.30
C ALA A 429 20.08 -14.72 16.98
N GLY A 430 20.69 -14.17 15.92
CA GLY A 430 20.37 -12.82 15.44
C GLY A 430 18.91 -12.68 15.00
N ALA A 431 18.40 -13.67 14.27
CA ALA A 431 17.00 -13.70 13.83
C ALA A 431 16.00 -13.67 15.01
N VAL A 432 16.22 -14.52 16.01
CA VAL A 432 15.42 -14.56 17.23
C VAL A 432 15.53 -13.24 18.01
N GLY A 433 16.70 -12.60 18.04
CA GLY A 433 16.89 -11.30 18.68
C GLY A 433 15.97 -10.20 18.11
N TYR A 434 15.90 -10.10 16.78
CA TYR A 434 15.01 -9.14 16.12
C TYR A 434 13.52 -9.46 16.35
N LEU A 435 13.12 -10.73 16.24
CA LEU A 435 11.72 -11.14 16.52
C LEU A 435 11.32 -10.88 17.97
N ASN A 436 12.18 -11.23 18.92
CA ASN A 436 11.90 -11.03 20.33
C ASN A 436 11.82 -9.55 20.69
N THR A 437 12.54 -8.67 19.99
CA THR A 437 12.41 -7.23 20.19
C THR A 437 10.99 -6.74 19.88
N LEU A 438 10.42 -7.16 18.74
CA LEU A 438 9.04 -6.82 18.38
C LEU A 438 8.01 -7.44 19.31
N ARG A 439 8.18 -8.73 19.63
CA ARG A 439 7.25 -9.48 20.46
C ARG A 439 7.23 -8.98 21.90
N MET A 440 8.38 -8.63 22.48
CA MET A 440 8.46 -7.99 23.80
C MET A 440 7.87 -6.59 23.79
N ARG A 441 8.02 -5.81 22.70
CA ARG A 441 7.38 -4.49 22.58
C ARG A 441 5.84 -4.61 22.53
N ALA A 442 5.30 -5.67 21.93
CA ALA A 442 3.87 -5.94 21.93
C ALA A 442 3.32 -6.47 23.26
N ALA A 443 4.20 -6.86 24.20
CA ALA A 443 3.80 -7.47 25.46
C ALA A 443 3.03 -6.48 26.36
N ARG A 444 2.06 -7.01 27.10
CA ARG A 444 1.25 -6.28 28.06
C ARG A 444 2.13 -5.69 29.16
N VAL A 445 1.84 -4.45 29.52
CA VAL A 445 2.38 -3.82 30.74
C VAL A 445 1.46 -4.23 31.90
N GLY A 446 2.04 -4.91 32.90
CA GLY A 446 1.34 -5.34 34.11
C GLY A 446 1.16 -4.19 35.11
N ALA A 447 0.50 -4.47 36.24
CA ALA A 447 0.38 -3.51 37.33
C ALA A 447 1.72 -3.30 38.07
N THR A 448 2.63 -4.28 37.96
CA THR A 448 4.00 -4.21 38.50
C THR A 448 5.07 -4.46 37.43
N GLU A 449 6.32 -4.10 37.73
CA GLU A 449 7.47 -4.40 36.87
C GLU A 449 7.71 -5.91 36.72
N ALA A 450 7.46 -6.68 37.78
CA ALA A 450 7.56 -8.14 37.75
C ALA A 450 6.54 -8.76 36.78
N GLU A 451 5.29 -8.30 36.83
CA GLU A 451 4.26 -8.75 35.88
C GLU A 451 4.58 -8.32 34.44
N THR A 452 5.07 -7.10 34.25
CA THR A 452 5.51 -6.62 32.93
C THR A 452 6.65 -7.49 32.37
N SER A 453 7.61 -7.86 33.22
CA SER A 453 8.72 -8.73 32.83
C SER A 453 8.22 -10.13 32.47
N ALA A 454 7.30 -10.70 33.27
CA ALA A 454 6.68 -11.99 32.98
C ALA A 454 5.91 -11.99 31.65
N HIS A 455 5.17 -10.93 31.33
CA HIS A 455 4.49 -10.79 30.04
C HIS A 455 5.48 -10.71 28.87
N ARG A 456 6.59 -9.97 29.02
CA ARG A 456 7.65 -9.91 27.99
C ARG A 456 8.32 -11.25 27.79
N ASP A 457 8.62 -11.97 28.88
CA ASP A 457 9.25 -13.29 28.81
C ASP A 457 8.33 -14.32 28.15
N ALA A 458 7.03 -14.30 28.45
CA ALA A 458 6.03 -15.16 27.81
C ALA A 458 5.90 -14.92 26.29
N MET A 459 6.21 -13.70 25.83
CA MET A 459 6.17 -13.36 24.40
C MET A 459 7.39 -13.84 23.63
N LYS A 460 8.51 -14.18 24.28
CA LYS A 460 9.75 -14.58 23.58
C LYS A 460 9.62 -15.93 22.88
N ILE A 461 10.41 -16.10 21.85
CA ILE A 461 10.68 -17.39 21.21
C ILE A 461 12.14 -17.80 21.36
N THR A 462 12.36 -19.09 21.13
CA THR A 462 13.67 -19.73 21.06
C THR A 462 14.05 -20.04 19.61
N GLU A 463 15.33 -20.36 19.37
CA GLU A 463 15.81 -20.79 18.06
C GLU A 463 15.15 -22.08 17.55
N ALA A 464 14.65 -22.93 18.46
CA ALA A 464 13.94 -24.16 18.10
C ALA A 464 12.56 -23.88 17.48
N GLN A 465 11.95 -22.73 17.82
CA GLN A 465 10.66 -22.31 17.28
C GLN A 465 10.80 -21.51 15.97
N LEU A 466 12.02 -21.02 15.68
CA LEU A 466 12.28 -20.20 14.50
C LEU A 466 12.16 -21.02 13.22
N ASN A 467 11.21 -20.63 12.38
CA ASN A 467 11.09 -21.07 10.99
C ASN A 467 10.32 -20.01 10.19
N ILE A 468 10.22 -20.21 8.87
CA ILE A 468 9.52 -19.26 7.99
C ILE A 468 8.03 -19.11 8.35
N ASP A 469 7.37 -20.19 8.78
CA ASP A 469 5.96 -20.14 9.15
C ASP A 469 5.74 -19.29 10.42
N PHE A 470 6.66 -19.36 11.39
CA PHE A 470 6.64 -18.49 12.56
C PHE A 470 6.80 -17.01 12.17
N ILE A 471 7.75 -16.71 11.27
CA ILE A 471 7.96 -15.34 10.80
C ILE A 471 6.72 -14.83 10.07
N LEU A 472 6.13 -15.63 9.17
CA LEU A 472 4.90 -15.25 8.47
C LEU A 472 3.73 -15.02 9.43
N ASP A 473 3.62 -15.82 10.49
CA ASP A 473 2.62 -15.63 11.54
C ASP A 473 2.86 -14.32 12.30
N GLU A 474 4.12 -13.98 12.60
CA GLU A 474 4.48 -12.73 13.25
C GLU A 474 4.23 -11.52 12.32
N ARG A 475 4.53 -11.63 11.03
CA ARG A 475 4.15 -10.65 10.00
C ARG A 475 2.64 -10.49 9.94
N GLY A 476 1.88 -11.58 9.99
CA GLY A 476 0.41 -11.58 10.01
C GLY A 476 -0.21 -10.91 11.25
N ARG A 477 0.48 -10.92 12.41
CA ARG A 477 0.06 -10.16 13.61
C ARG A 477 0.47 -8.70 13.53
N GLU A 478 1.74 -8.46 13.21
CA GLU A 478 2.34 -7.13 13.25
C GLU A 478 1.79 -6.26 12.13
N LEU A 479 1.85 -6.75 10.89
CA LEU A 479 1.58 -6.03 9.64
C LEU A 479 0.14 -6.24 9.13
N VAL A 480 -0.77 -6.67 10.00
CA VAL A 480 -2.16 -6.98 9.63
C VAL A 480 -2.83 -5.81 8.90
N GLY A 481 -3.32 -6.09 7.69
CA GLY A 481 -4.03 -5.12 6.84
C GLY A 481 -3.13 -4.14 6.07
N GLU A 482 -1.81 -4.18 6.22
CA GLU A 482 -0.87 -3.16 5.69
C GLU A 482 -0.43 -3.41 4.24
N GLN A 483 -1.25 -4.10 3.44
CA GLN A 483 -1.00 -4.39 2.02
C GLN A 483 0.26 -5.22 1.72
N GLN A 484 0.58 -6.20 2.58
CA GLN A 484 1.80 -7.04 2.42
C GLN A 484 1.52 -8.55 2.35
N GLN A 485 0.44 -9.05 2.96
CA GLN A 485 0.25 -10.48 3.22
C GLN A 485 0.35 -11.35 1.96
N TRP A 486 -0.32 -10.96 0.86
CA TRP A 486 -0.27 -11.74 -0.37
C TRP A 486 1.16 -11.80 -0.95
N PHE A 487 1.91 -10.68 -0.92
CA PHE A 487 3.28 -10.64 -1.40
C PHE A 487 4.21 -11.54 -0.58
N ASP A 488 4.05 -11.54 0.74
CA ASP A 488 4.81 -12.42 1.64
C ASP A 488 4.52 -13.89 1.38
N LEU A 489 3.25 -14.25 1.21
CA LEU A 489 2.84 -15.62 0.90
C LEU A 489 3.31 -16.08 -0.48
N VAL A 490 3.34 -15.20 -1.47
CA VAL A 490 3.82 -15.52 -2.82
C VAL A 490 5.32 -15.74 -2.82
N ARG A 491 6.11 -14.80 -2.31
CA ARG A 491 7.58 -14.93 -2.36
C ARG A 491 8.07 -16.15 -1.57
N THR A 492 7.36 -16.54 -0.52
CA THR A 492 7.71 -17.72 0.30
C THR A 492 7.13 -19.04 -0.23
N ASN A 493 6.39 -19.00 -1.35
CA ASN A 493 5.64 -20.16 -1.90
C ASN A 493 4.62 -20.77 -0.93
N LYS A 494 4.08 -19.95 -0.01
CA LYS A 494 3.12 -20.36 1.02
C LYS A 494 1.67 -20.03 0.69
N LEU A 495 1.40 -19.26 -0.37
CA LEU A 495 0.05 -18.81 -0.72
C LEU A 495 -0.96 -19.96 -0.85
N LEU A 496 -0.68 -20.96 -1.69
CA LEU A 496 -1.60 -22.09 -1.91
C LEU A 496 -1.85 -22.87 -0.62
N GLU A 497 -0.78 -23.19 0.11
CA GLU A 497 -0.85 -23.91 1.39
C GLU A 497 -1.74 -23.16 2.40
N ARG A 498 -1.42 -21.88 2.63
CA ARG A 498 -2.06 -21.04 3.65
C ARG A 498 -3.51 -20.72 3.31
N VAL A 499 -3.83 -20.43 2.04
CA VAL A 499 -5.21 -20.19 1.61
C VAL A 499 -6.06 -21.45 1.74
N ARG A 500 -5.56 -22.62 1.31
CA ARG A 500 -6.30 -23.89 1.45
C ARG A 500 -6.57 -24.25 2.91
N LEU A 501 -5.62 -23.95 3.80
CA LEU A 501 -5.76 -24.30 5.21
C LEU A 501 -6.64 -23.31 5.99
N HIS A 502 -6.58 -22.01 5.65
CA HIS A 502 -7.12 -20.96 6.52
C HIS A 502 -8.24 -20.10 5.90
N ASN A 503 -8.46 -20.21 4.59
CA ASN A 503 -9.50 -19.46 3.89
C ASN A 503 -10.45 -20.42 3.14
N PRO A 504 -11.55 -20.87 3.78
CA PRO A 504 -12.45 -21.86 3.20
C PRO A 504 -13.18 -21.38 1.94
N GLN A 505 -13.25 -20.07 1.70
CA GLN A 505 -13.89 -19.52 0.50
C GLN A 505 -12.96 -19.51 -0.71
N GLY A 506 -11.64 -19.35 -0.50
CA GLY A 506 -10.63 -19.37 -1.57
C GLY A 506 -9.98 -20.73 -1.80
N GLY A 507 -9.86 -21.54 -0.74
CA GLY A 507 -9.17 -22.83 -0.75
C GLY A 507 -9.59 -23.79 -1.87
N PRO A 508 -10.89 -23.95 -2.18
CA PRO A 508 -11.35 -24.85 -3.23
C PRO A 508 -10.88 -24.49 -4.64
N ASN A 509 -10.64 -23.20 -4.94
CA ASN A 509 -10.33 -22.74 -6.31
C ASN A 509 -8.89 -22.23 -6.47
N ILE A 510 -8.11 -22.14 -5.38
CA ILE A 510 -6.74 -21.63 -5.52
C ILE A 510 -5.83 -22.64 -6.25
N GLU A 511 -5.37 -22.23 -7.42
CA GLU A 511 -4.44 -22.93 -8.31
C GLU A 511 -3.04 -22.29 -8.36
N GLN A 512 -2.09 -22.99 -8.98
CA GLN A 512 -0.69 -22.54 -9.13
C GLN A 512 -0.57 -21.23 -9.90
N LYS A 513 -1.42 -20.99 -10.91
CA LYS A 513 -1.44 -19.76 -11.69
C LYS A 513 -1.61 -18.50 -10.84
N HIS A 514 -2.32 -18.60 -9.70
CA HIS A 514 -2.58 -17.47 -8.80
C HIS A 514 -1.36 -16.98 -8.01
N MET A 515 -0.20 -17.63 -8.18
CA MET A 515 1.09 -17.11 -7.72
C MET A 515 1.51 -15.85 -8.48
N LEU A 516 0.95 -15.62 -9.67
CA LEU A 516 0.99 -14.35 -10.40
C LEU A 516 -0.43 -13.88 -10.69
N ARG A 517 -0.56 -12.61 -11.04
CA ARG A 517 -1.78 -11.99 -11.55
C ARG A 517 -1.78 -12.06 -13.08
N PRO A 518 -2.94 -12.20 -13.74
CA PRO A 518 -3.00 -12.13 -15.19
C PRO A 518 -2.56 -10.75 -15.68
N ILE A 519 -1.84 -10.70 -16.80
CA ILE A 519 -1.61 -9.49 -17.56
C ILE A 519 -2.96 -8.94 -18.01
N PRO A 520 -3.23 -7.63 -17.84
CA PRO A 520 -4.47 -7.03 -18.30
C PRO A 520 -4.71 -7.26 -19.79
N GLN A 521 -5.93 -7.66 -20.16
CA GLN A 521 -6.29 -7.96 -21.55
C GLN A 521 -6.02 -6.77 -22.48
N ASP A 522 -6.31 -5.55 -22.04
CA ASP A 522 -6.04 -4.32 -22.81
C ASP A 522 -4.57 -4.16 -23.21
N GLN A 523 -3.60 -4.64 -22.40
CA GLN A 523 -2.19 -4.60 -22.79
C GLN A 523 -1.95 -5.53 -23.98
N ILE A 524 -2.51 -6.74 -23.94
CA ILE A 524 -2.36 -7.74 -24.99
C ILE A 524 -3.03 -7.24 -26.28
N ASP A 525 -4.28 -6.79 -26.19
CA ASP A 525 -5.08 -6.38 -27.35
C ASP A 525 -4.53 -5.12 -28.05
N ARG A 526 -3.86 -4.23 -27.32
CA ARG A 526 -3.31 -2.97 -27.86
C ARG A 526 -1.86 -3.08 -28.33
N THR A 527 -1.18 -4.20 -28.07
CA THR A 527 0.20 -4.40 -28.52
C THR A 527 0.19 -4.95 -29.96
N SER A 528 0.92 -4.30 -30.86
CA SER A 528 0.96 -4.70 -32.28
C SER A 528 1.79 -5.96 -32.55
N ASN A 529 2.75 -6.28 -31.67
CA ASN A 529 3.50 -7.53 -31.68
C ASN A 529 2.92 -8.53 -30.65
N GLU A 530 3.36 -9.79 -30.72
CA GLU A 530 2.95 -10.81 -29.75
C GLU A 530 3.34 -10.40 -28.31
N PHE A 531 2.33 -10.37 -27.42
CA PHE A 531 2.51 -10.11 -26.00
C PHE A 531 1.94 -11.28 -25.18
N PRO A 532 2.78 -12.13 -24.58
CA PRO A 532 2.30 -13.35 -23.94
C PRO A 532 1.63 -13.09 -22.59
N GLN A 533 0.58 -13.86 -22.32
CA GLN A 533 -0.07 -13.93 -21.01
C GLN A 533 0.81 -14.68 -19.98
N ASN A 534 0.52 -14.53 -18.69
CA ASN A 534 1.05 -15.43 -17.67
C ASN A 534 0.51 -16.86 -17.88
N PRO A 535 1.27 -17.91 -17.51
CA PRO A 535 0.83 -19.29 -17.73
C PRO A 535 -0.55 -19.57 -17.13
N ASP A 536 -1.35 -20.35 -17.86
CA ASP A 536 -2.67 -20.86 -17.48
C ASP A 536 -3.79 -19.80 -17.28
N TYR A 537 -3.60 -18.60 -17.84
CA TYR A 537 -4.58 -17.49 -17.86
C TYR A 537 -5.16 -17.18 -19.24
#